data_AF-A0A498DVJ1-F1
#
_entry.id   AF-A0A498DVJ1-F1
#
_cell.length_a   1.000
_cell.length_b   1.000
_cell.length_c   1.000
_cell.angle_alpha   90.00
_cell.angle_beta   90.00
_cell.angle_gamma   90.00
#
_symmetry.space_group_name_H-M   'P 1'
#
loop_
_entity.id
_entity.type
_entity.pdbx_description
1 polymer ?
#
loop_
_entity_poly.entity_id
_entity_poly.type
_entity_poly.pdbx_seq_one_letter_code
_entity_poly.pdbx_strand_id
1 'polypeptide(L)'
;MSNRGKNERWLLAFDGSCGRCTAISEAVAEASGQKLEVVPLAGDEVERWRRRALGDDPAWEPTLLRVRGEDVRAWTGPSMAPRLAGRLGFRTTVRVLRALGRLREEATRTGAEGAAEDRATGSGLGRKRFLQLAGGVGVAAGLTLAGQTPAFAQSETSRARAWVAANKDRLPAGYDDVVRYSEPYRKAILRAKPPQERARLWMEQVRRYRETHPDLSREQTAVLDEAVEMIPRHFVSGGGTPSARLKRLEESAEAAFGKEETGALLARLGPPDTAAGPPAYCFCATESDYCSTGSCHRGGCTIVEEDCGSLYAYDCNGQCA
;
A
#
# COMPACT_ATOMS: atom_id res chain seq x y z
N MET A 1 45.97 3.79 9.70
CA MET A 1 45.46 2.44 9.33
C MET A 1 43.94 2.52 9.22
N SER A 2 43.41 2.28 8.02
CA SER A 2 42.02 2.54 7.62
C SER A 2 41.08 1.43 8.10
N ASN A 3 40.14 1.75 9.00
CA ASN A 3 39.17 0.80 9.56
C ASN A 3 37.98 0.57 8.61
N ARG A 4 38.19 -0.15 7.50
CA ARG A 4 37.10 -0.67 6.62
C ARG A 4 36.62 -2.03 7.13
N GLY A 5 35.97 -2.04 8.30
CA GLY A 5 35.11 -3.14 8.71
C GLY A 5 33.79 -3.05 7.95
N LYS A 6 33.57 -3.97 7.00
CA LYS A 6 32.37 -4.04 6.14
C LYS A 6 31.10 -4.19 7.01
N ASN A 7 30.29 -3.15 7.13
CA ASN A 7 29.00 -3.16 7.84
C ASN A 7 28.03 -4.14 7.17
N GLU A 8 27.91 -5.35 7.74
CA GLU A 8 26.88 -6.31 7.37
C GLU A 8 25.56 -5.92 8.04
N ARG A 9 24.52 -5.66 7.22
CA ARG A 9 23.17 -5.32 7.68
C ARG A 9 22.24 -6.50 7.48
N TRP A 10 21.43 -6.80 8.48
CA TRP A 10 20.36 -7.77 8.41
C TRP A 10 19.04 -7.02 8.51
N LEU A 11 18.24 -7.09 7.46
CA LEU A 11 17.00 -6.36 7.37
C LEU A 11 15.83 -7.33 7.22
N LEU A 12 14.73 -7.09 7.92
CA LEU A 12 13.46 -7.72 7.66
C LEU A 12 12.57 -6.70 6.95
N ALA A 13 12.45 -6.88 5.65
CA ALA A 13 11.55 -6.10 4.82
C ALA A 13 10.13 -6.64 4.96
N PHE A 14 9.21 -5.80 5.43
CA PHE A 14 7.81 -6.16 5.66
C PHE A 14 6.89 -5.03 5.22
N ASP A 15 5.72 -5.36 4.68
CA ASP A 15 4.68 -4.37 4.34
C ASP A 15 3.68 -4.27 5.50
N GLY A 16 3.75 -3.15 6.22
CA GLY A 16 3.08 -2.94 7.50
C GLY A 16 1.73 -2.25 7.43
N SER A 17 0.90 -2.47 6.41
CA SER A 17 -0.34 -1.70 6.16
C SER A 17 -1.53 -1.89 7.12
N CYS A 18 -1.29 -2.16 8.39
CA CYS A 18 -2.31 -2.11 9.41
C CYS A 18 -1.81 -1.18 10.50
N GLY A 19 -2.66 -0.34 11.10
CA GLY A 19 -2.30 0.46 12.29
C GLY A 19 -1.75 -0.37 13.48
N ARG A 20 -1.79 -1.72 13.41
CA ARG A 20 -1.15 -2.66 14.36
C ARG A 20 0.32 -2.97 14.05
N CYS A 21 0.87 -2.55 12.91
CA CYS A 21 2.23 -2.91 12.49
C CYS A 21 3.32 -2.11 13.22
N THR A 22 3.03 -0.94 13.77
CA THR A 22 3.98 -0.21 14.65
C THR A 22 4.29 -1.03 15.90
N ALA A 23 3.28 -1.55 16.58
CA ALA A 23 3.46 -2.42 17.75
C ALA A 23 4.24 -3.71 17.43
N ILE A 24 4.17 -4.19 16.18
CA ILE A 24 4.90 -5.39 15.73
C ILE A 24 6.33 -5.04 15.32
N SER A 25 6.54 -3.93 14.62
CA SER A 25 7.87 -3.42 14.31
C SER A 25 8.63 -3.10 15.60
N GLU A 26 7.96 -2.53 16.60
CA GLU A 26 8.48 -2.35 17.96
C GLU A 26 8.73 -3.69 18.64
N ALA A 27 7.77 -4.63 18.65
CA ALA A 27 7.98 -5.95 19.24
C ALA A 27 9.09 -6.76 18.55
N VAL A 28 9.29 -6.61 17.25
CA VAL A 28 10.36 -7.25 16.48
C VAL A 28 11.70 -6.54 16.73
N ALA A 29 11.73 -5.21 16.78
CA ALA A 29 12.92 -4.44 17.13
C ALA A 29 13.38 -4.72 18.57
N GLU A 30 12.43 -4.73 19.51
CA GLU A 30 12.64 -5.07 20.92
C GLU A 30 13.08 -6.52 21.07
N ALA A 31 12.38 -7.48 20.46
CA ALA A 31 12.76 -8.89 20.53
C ALA A 31 14.11 -9.16 19.86
N SER A 32 14.43 -8.49 18.75
CA SER A 32 15.69 -8.70 18.02
C SER A 32 16.89 -8.01 18.68
N GLY A 33 16.68 -7.09 19.62
CA GLY A 33 17.75 -6.39 20.33
C GLY A 33 18.72 -5.70 19.38
N GLN A 34 18.21 -4.98 18.37
CA GLN A 34 18.97 -4.28 17.31
C GLN A 34 19.77 -5.19 16.35
N LYS A 35 19.59 -6.51 16.40
CA LYS A 35 20.26 -7.45 15.48
C LYS A 35 19.60 -7.55 14.10
N LEU A 36 18.42 -6.95 13.96
CA LEU A 36 17.58 -6.95 12.77
C LEU A 36 17.00 -5.54 12.58
N GLU A 37 17.19 -4.98 11.40
CA GLU A 37 16.60 -3.72 10.97
C GLU A 37 15.24 -3.99 10.32
N VAL A 38 14.17 -3.35 10.76
CA VAL A 38 12.85 -3.51 10.13
C VAL A 38 12.67 -2.39 9.12
N VAL A 39 12.43 -2.74 7.85
CA VAL A 39 12.32 -1.78 6.76
C VAL A 39 11.05 -2.00 5.93
N PRO A 40 10.50 -0.96 5.29
CA PRO A 40 9.36 -1.11 4.40
C PRO A 40 9.70 -1.97 3.19
N LEU A 41 8.82 -2.89 2.83
CA LEU A 41 8.98 -3.71 1.63
C LEU A 41 8.98 -2.88 0.33
N ALA A 42 8.33 -1.71 0.36
CA ALA A 42 8.20 -0.76 -0.74
C ALA A 42 9.31 0.31 -0.82
N GLY A 43 10.32 0.28 0.04
CA GLY A 43 11.42 1.25 -0.03
C GLY A 43 12.29 1.02 -1.26
N ASP A 44 12.69 2.07 -1.98
CA ASP A 44 13.45 1.95 -3.24
C ASP A 44 14.74 1.13 -3.11
N GLU A 45 15.44 1.28 -1.98
CA GLU A 45 16.66 0.52 -1.71
C GLU A 45 16.37 -0.97 -1.49
N VAL A 46 15.27 -1.26 -0.81
CA VAL A 46 14.78 -2.63 -0.57
C VAL A 46 14.33 -3.28 -1.87
N GLU A 47 13.62 -2.56 -2.74
CA GLU A 47 13.25 -3.06 -4.05
C GLU A 47 14.47 -3.37 -4.91
N ARG A 48 15.47 -2.48 -4.95
CA ARG A 48 16.73 -2.73 -5.67
C ARG A 48 17.44 -3.98 -5.17
N TRP A 49 17.53 -4.16 -3.85
CA TRP A 49 18.14 -5.34 -3.25
C TRP A 49 17.36 -6.63 -3.53
N ARG A 50 16.02 -6.57 -3.47
CA ARG A 50 15.16 -7.70 -3.80
C ARG A 50 15.31 -8.08 -5.27
N ARG A 51 15.32 -7.12 -6.19
CA ARG A 51 15.55 -7.41 -7.62
C ARG A 51 16.91 -8.06 -7.88
N ARG A 52 17.95 -7.53 -7.23
CA ARG A 52 19.31 -8.09 -7.33
C ARG A 52 19.41 -9.52 -6.78
N ALA A 53 18.68 -9.86 -5.72
CA ALA A 53 18.82 -11.15 -5.04
C ALA A 53 17.79 -12.21 -5.47
N LEU A 54 16.62 -11.80 -5.97
CA LEU A 54 15.48 -12.67 -6.28
C LEU A 54 15.06 -12.62 -7.77
N GLY A 55 15.68 -11.75 -8.58
CA GLY A 55 15.34 -11.55 -10.00
C GLY A 55 14.48 -10.32 -10.25
N ASP A 56 14.22 -10.00 -11.53
CA ASP A 56 13.69 -8.69 -11.94
C ASP A 56 12.29 -8.34 -11.42
N ASP A 57 11.47 -9.35 -11.10
CA ASP A 57 10.11 -9.18 -10.56
C ASP A 57 9.88 -10.06 -9.31
N PRO A 58 10.41 -9.66 -8.14
CA PRO A 58 10.34 -10.47 -6.94
C PRO A 58 8.94 -10.41 -6.32
N ALA A 59 8.34 -11.57 -6.10
CA ALA A 59 7.02 -11.72 -5.46
C ALA A 59 6.89 -10.87 -4.20
N TRP A 60 5.81 -10.10 -4.07
CA TRP A 60 5.61 -9.15 -2.98
C TRP A 60 5.23 -9.85 -1.67
N GLU A 61 6.25 -10.27 -0.93
CA GLU A 61 6.14 -10.99 0.35
C GLU A 61 7.24 -10.55 1.34
N PRO A 62 7.04 -10.74 2.66
CA PRO A 62 8.06 -10.45 3.66
C PRO A 62 9.40 -11.09 3.30
N THR A 63 10.45 -10.28 3.27
CA THR A 63 11.78 -10.68 2.79
C THR A 63 12.82 -10.40 3.86
N LEU A 64 13.57 -11.43 4.23
CA LEU A 64 14.78 -11.27 5.03
C LEU A 64 15.95 -10.98 4.09
N LEU A 65 16.61 -9.85 4.30
CA LEU A 65 17.76 -9.39 3.53
C LEU A 65 19.02 -9.42 4.38
N ARG A 66 20.12 -9.86 3.76
CA ARG A 66 21.47 -9.69 4.28
C ARG A 66 22.28 -8.92 3.27
N VAL A 67 22.72 -7.72 3.65
CA VAL A 67 23.45 -6.80 2.79
C VAL A 67 24.87 -6.62 3.31
N ARG A 68 25.86 -6.91 2.47
CA ARG A 68 27.28 -6.72 2.75
C ARG A 68 27.96 -6.03 1.57
N GLY A 69 27.91 -4.69 1.56
CA GLY A 69 28.33 -3.92 0.39
C GLY A 69 27.46 -4.28 -0.80
N GLU A 70 28.05 -4.83 -1.86
CA GLU A 70 27.33 -5.25 -3.07
C GLU A 70 26.76 -6.67 -3.01
N ASP A 71 27.20 -7.51 -2.05
CA ASP A 71 26.64 -8.85 -1.84
C ASP A 71 25.29 -8.74 -1.10
N VAL A 72 24.22 -9.09 -1.81
CA VAL A 72 22.84 -9.07 -1.29
C VAL A 72 22.29 -10.48 -1.36
N ARG A 73 21.81 -10.99 -0.22
CA ARG A 73 21.07 -12.24 -0.15
C ARG A 73 19.69 -12.01 0.40
N ALA A 74 18.71 -12.69 -0.18
CA ALA A 74 17.31 -12.59 0.21
C ALA A 74 16.74 -13.98 0.51
N TRP A 75 15.84 -14.03 1.48
CA TRP A 75 15.06 -15.22 1.81
C TRP A 75 13.63 -14.80 2.05
N THR A 76 12.68 -15.58 1.54
CA THR A 76 11.25 -15.35 1.71
C THR A 76 10.55 -16.57 2.30
N GLY A 77 9.35 -16.36 2.85
CA GLY A 77 8.52 -17.42 3.42
C GLY A 77 9.27 -18.31 4.44
N PRO A 78 9.07 -19.65 4.41
CA PRO A 78 9.69 -20.58 5.35
C PRO A 78 11.22 -20.57 5.35
N SER A 79 11.87 -20.14 4.26
CA SER A 79 13.33 -20.12 4.14
C SER A 79 14.00 -19.09 5.06
N MET A 80 13.25 -18.11 5.57
CA MET A 80 13.72 -17.13 6.54
C MET A 80 13.99 -17.74 7.92
N ALA A 81 13.20 -18.72 8.34
CA ALA A 81 13.20 -19.27 9.69
C ALA A 81 14.58 -19.78 10.17
N PRO A 82 15.31 -20.62 9.41
CA PRO A 82 16.62 -21.10 9.85
C PRO A 82 17.67 -19.96 9.93
N ARG A 83 17.53 -18.91 9.11
CA ARG A 83 18.46 -17.76 9.11
C ARG A 83 18.21 -16.85 10.31
N LEU A 84 16.95 -16.58 10.63
CA LEU A 84 16.55 -15.89 11.85
C LEU A 84 17.00 -16.67 13.09
N ALA A 85 16.81 -18.00 13.10
CA ALA A 85 17.25 -18.87 14.20
C ALA A 85 18.76 -18.78 14.47
N GLY A 86 19.56 -18.79 13.41
CA GLY A 86 21.02 -18.62 13.51
C GLY A 86 21.47 -17.23 13.98
N ARG A 87 20.68 -16.18 13.72
CA ARG A 87 21.04 -14.79 14.03
C ARG A 87 20.50 -14.30 15.39
N LEU A 88 19.26 -14.62 15.68
CA LEU A 88 18.52 -14.13 16.85
C LEU A 88 18.51 -15.15 18.00
N GLY A 89 18.84 -16.41 17.70
CA GLY A 89 18.65 -17.54 18.61
C GLY A 89 17.23 -18.09 18.54
N PHE A 90 17.06 -19.36 18.93
CA PHE A 90 15.81 -20.11 18.77
C PHE A 90 14.63 -19.46 19.50
N ARG A 91 14.80 -19.06 20.76
CA ARG A 91 13.73 -18.46 21.59
C ARG A 91 13.23 -17.14 21.01
N THR A 92 14.14 -16.28 20.59
CA THR A 92 13.83 -14.99 19.97
C THR A 92 13.15 -15.17 18.62
N THR A 93 13.64 -16.12 17.81
CA THR A 93 13.04 -16.46 16.52
C THR A 93 11.61 -16.96 16.68
N VAL A 94 11.35 -17.82 17.67
CA VAL A 94 9.98 -18.27 17.98
C VAL A 94 9.09 -17.11 18.42
N ARG A 95 9.60 -16.14 19.18
CA ARG A 95 8.82 -14.93 19.54
C ARG A 95 8.48 -14.09 18.31
N VAL A 96 9.46 -13.83 17.44
CA VAL A 96 9.27 -13.12 16.17
C VAL A 96 8.27 -13.87 15.28
N LEU A 97 8.42 -15.18 15.11
CA LEU A 97 7.50 -16.01 14.33
C LEU A 97 6.10 -16.10 14.94
N ARG A 98 5.94 -16.12 16.27
CA ARG A 98 4.63 -16.07 16.94
C ARG A 98 3.98 -14.70 16.86
N ALA A 99 4.75 -13.61 16.88
CA ALA A 99 4.24 -12.26 16.63
C ALA A 99 3.71 -12.17 15.19
N LEU A 100 4.45 -12.72 14.23
CA LEU A 100 4.01 -12.87 12.84
C LEU A 100 2.81 -13.83 12.69
N GLY A 101 2.72 -14.87 13.53
CA GLY A 101 1.67 -15.91 13.47
C GLY A 101 0.33 -15.54 14.12
N ARG A 102 0.30 -14.76 15.20
CA ARG A 102 -0.96 -14.30 15.83
C ARG A 102 -1.79 -13.38 14.90
N LEU A 103 -1.12 -12.69 13.99
CA LEU A 103 -1.74 -11.90 12.91
C LEU A 103 -2.58 -12.75 11.95
N ARG A 104 -2.16 -13.99 11.70
CA ARG A 104 -2.83 -14.92 10.77
C ARG A 104 -4.22 -15.31 11.27
N GLU A 105 -4.38 -15.55 12.58
CA GLU A 105 -5.65 -15.98 13.16
C GLU A 105 -6.68 -14.86 13.28
N GLU A 106 -6.23 -13.61 13.47
CA GLU A 106 -7.12 -12.45 13.61
C GLU A 106 -7.62 -11.91 12.26
N ALA A 107 -6.77 -11.89 11.23
CA ALA A 107 -7.16 -11.48 9.87
C ALA A 107 -8.16 -12.46 9.23
N THR A 108 -8.04 -13.76 9.49
CA THR A 108 -9.04 -14.75 9.07
C THR A 108 -10.39 -14.59 9.75
N ARG A 109 -10.44 -13.95 10.93
CA ARG A 109 -11.69 -13.74 11.67
C ARG A 109 -12.47 -12.53 11.14
N THR A 110 -11.76 -11.48 10.71
CA THR A 110 -12.37 -10.25 10.15
C THR A 110 -12.70 -10.37 8.66
N GLY A 111 -11.97 -11.18 7.89
CA GLY A 111 -12.29 -11.45 6.48
C GLY A 111 -13.47 -12.41 6.26
N ALA A 112 -13.89 -13.16 7.29
CA ALA A 112 -15.02 -14.09 7.21
C ALA A 112 -16.39 -13.40 7.30
N GLU A 113 -16.46 -12.18 7.81
CA GLU A 113 -17.72 -11.43 7.98
C GLU A 113 -18.14 -10.68 6.69
N GLY A 114 -17.22 -10.43 5.75
CA GLY A 114 -17.51 -9.82 4.44
C GLY A 114 -17.76 -10.80 3.29
N ALA A 115 -17.70 -12.11 3.54
CA ALA A 115 -17.86 -13.16 2.51
C ALA A 115 -19.05 -14.10 2.77
N ALA A 116 -19.88 -13.80 3.77
CA ALA A 116 -20.95 -14.67 4.25
C ALA A 116 -22.32 -14.46 3.59
N GLU A 117 -22.47 -13.54 2.64
CA GLU A 117 -23.77 -13.29 1.99
C GLU A 117 -23.99 -14.04 0.67
N ASP A 118 -23.00 -14.82 0.19
CA ASP A 118 -23.10 -15.45 -1.14
C ASP A 118 -22.75 -16.94 -1.21
N ARG A 119 -22.95 -17.71 -0.12
CA ARG A 119 -22.97 -19.19 -0.15
C ARG A 119 -23.98 -19.79 0.82
N ALA A 120 -25.27 -19.62 0.51
CA ALA A 120 -26.26 -20.61 0.88
C ALA A 120 -26.13 -21.82 -0.06
N THR A 121 -25.43 -22.88 0.38
CA THR A 121 -25.66 -24.32 0.12
C THR A 121 -24.35 -25.12 0.25
N GLY A 122 -24.36 -26.19 1.06
CA GLY A 122 -23.39 -27.29 0.94
C GLY A 122 -22.55 -27.64 2.18
N SER A 123 -23.15 -28.44 3.08
CA SER A 123 -22.53 -29.50 3.91
C SER A 123 -21.22 -29.21 4.67
N GLY A 124 -21.34 -29.13 6.00
CA GLY A 124 -20.21 -29.04 6.92
C GLY A 124 -19.36 -30.31 7.04
N LEU A 125 -18.07 -30.10 7.30
CA LEU A 125 -17.13 -31.10 7.79
C LEU A 125 -16.43 -30.60 9.07
N GLY A 126 -17.16 -30.79 10.18
CA GLY A 126 -16.69 -31.29 11.47
C GLY A 126 -15.44 -30.69 12.13
N ARG A 127 -15.66 -29.72 13.02
CA ARG A 127 -14.79 -29.32 14.16
C ARG A 127 -14.35 -30.51 15.06
N LYS A 128 -14.94 -31.69 14.87
CA LYS A 128 -14.65 -32.94 15.59
C LYS A 128 -13.36 -33.65 15.16
N ARG A 129 -12.78 -33.35 13.97
CA ARG A 129 -11.46 -33.87 13.57
C ARG A 129 -10.28 -33.04 14.08
N PHE A 130 -10.52 -31.79 14.51
CA PHE A 130 -9.46 -30.91 15.01
C PHE A 130 -9.03 -31.27 16.45
N LEU A 131 -9.94 -31.83 17.25
CA LEU A 131 -9.66 -32.21 18.64
C LEU A 131 -9.04 -33.60 18.81
N GLN A 132 -8.92 -34.40 17.74
CA GLN A 132 -8.26 -35.72 17.79
C GLN A 132 -6.73 -35.65 17.66
N LEU A 133 -6.14 -34.46 17.50
CA LEU A 133 -4.69 -34.24 17.47
C LEU A 133 -4.12 -33.67 18.78
N ALA A 134 -4.93 -33.59 19.85
CA ALA A 134 -4.53 -33.01 21.14
C ALA A 134 -4.09 -34.05 22.19
N GLY A 135 -3.50 -35.16 21.75
CA GLY A 135 -2.94 -36.19 22.63
C GLY A 135 -1.56 -36.61 22.16
N GLY A 136 -0.50 -35.95 22.64
CA GLY A 136 0.87 -36.44 22.50
C GLY A 136 1.89 -35.38 22.12
N VAL A 137 3.05 -35.46 22.76
CA VAL A 137 4.22 -34.59 22.62
C VAL A 137 4.68 -34.48 21.15
N GLY A 138 4.80 -33.25 20.66
CA GLY A 138 5.62 -32.90 19.47
C GLY A 138 4.87 -32.69 18.16
N VAL A 139 4.51 -31.43 17.85
CA VAL A 139 4.26 -31.01 16.45
C VAL A 139 4.89 -29.65 16.21
N ALA A 140 6.16 -29.65 15.82
CA ALA A 140 6.82 -28.51 15.19
C ALA A 140 6.91 -28.66 13.65
N ALA A 141 6.27 -29.67 13.05
CA ALA A 141 6.47 -30.02 11.64
C ALA A 141 5.17 -30.14 10.81
N GLY A 142 4.04 -29.63 11.32
CA GLY A 142 2.72 -29.82 10.68
C GLY A 142 2.27 -28.70 9.72
N LEU A 143 3.16 -27.87 9.19
CA LEU A 143 2.80 -26.74 8.31
C LEU A 143 3.56 -26.73 6.96
N THR A 144 4.27 -27.81 6.61
CA THR A 144 5.18 -27.81 5.44
C THR A 144 4.68 -28.59 4.22
N LEU A 145 3.42 -29.05 4.19
CA LEU A 145 2.95 -29.96 3.12
C LEU A 145 1.86 -29.41 2.19
N ALA A 146 1.52 -28.12 2.27
CA ALA A 146 0.87 -27.44 1.16
C ALA A 146 1.77 -26.26 0.79
N GLY A 147 2.52 -26.41 -0.31
CA GLY A 147 3.36 -25.37 -0.92
C GLY A 147 2.58 -24.18 -1.47
N GLN A 148 1.50 -23.80 -0.79
CA GLN A 148 0.82 -22.54 -0.98
C GLN A 148 1.12 -21.75 0.28
N THR A 149 2.10 -20.85 0.19
CA THR A 149 2.16 -19.68 1.06
C THR A 149 0.76 -19.04 1.00
N PRO A 150 -0.06 -19.14 2.06
CA PRO A 150 -1.31 -18.38 2.06
C PRO A 150 -0.89 -16.91 2.05
N ALA A 151 -1.55 -16.11 1.22
CA ALA A 151 -1.26 -14.70 1.01
C ALA A 151 -1.27 -13.91 2.35
N PHE A 152 -0.14 -13.89 3.04
CA PHE A 152 0.10 -13.08 4.22
C PHE A 152 0.84 -11.82 3.77
N ALA A 153 0.42 -10.68 4.30
CA ALA A 153 1.13 -9.40 4.25
C ALA A 153 1.17 -8.69 2.89
N GLN A 154 0.07 -8.68 2.14
CA GLN A 154 -0.12 -7.64 1.13
C GLN A 154 -1.11 -6.61 1.65
N SER A 155 -0.66 -5.37 1.78
CA SER A 155 -1.55 -4.23 1.92
C SER A 155 -2.60 -4.20 0.82
N GLU A 156 -3.73 -3.51 1.04
CA GLU A 156 -4.66 -3.20 -0.06
C GLU A 156 -3.89 -2.64 -1.28
N THR A 157 -2.94 -1.75 -1.02
CA THR A 157 -2.05 -1.12 -2.01
C THR A 157 -1.13 -2.12 -2.71
N SER A 158 -0.58 -3.08 -1.98
CA SER A 158 0.29 -4.12 -2.54
C SER A 158 -0.50 -5.17 -3.30
N ARG A 159 -1.71 -5.52 -2.83
CA ARG A 159 -2.67 -6.35 -3.58
C ARG A 159 -3.08 -5.66 -4.87
N ALA A 160 -3.38 -4.36 -4.81
CA ALA A 160 -3.70 -3.54 -5.96
C ALA A 160 -2.57 -3.53 -6.99
N ARG A 161 -1.33 -3.25 -6.57
CA ARG A 161 -0.15 -3.27 -7.46
C ARG A 161 0.08 -4.65 -8.07
N ALA A 162 0.03 -5.71 -7.27
CA ALA A 162 0.19 -7.08 -7.75
C ALA A 162 -0.91 -7.47 -8.75
N TRP A 163 -2.16 -7.09 -8.47
CA TRP A 163 -3.28 -7.33 -9.38
C TRP A 163 -3.12 -6.57 -10.69
N VAL A 164 -2.69 -5.30 -10.65
CA VAL A 164 -2.42 -4.51 -11.86
C VAL A 164 -1.29 -5.12 -12.68
N ALA A 165 -0.20 -5.54 -12.05
CA ALA A 165 0.91 -6.22 -12.73
C ALA A 165 0.44 -7.51 -13.43
N ALA A 166 -0.39 -8.32 -12.76
CA ALA A 166 -0.94 -9.56 -13.33
C ALA A 166 -2.03 -9.34 -14.41
N ASN A 167 -2.63 -8.15 -14.48
CA ASN A 167 -3.73 -7.82 -15.39
C ASN A 167 -3.40 -6.68 -16.35
N LYS A 168 -2.12 -6.41 -16.61
CA LYS A 168 -1.66 -5.24 -17.38
C LYS A 168 -2.36 -5.06 -18.72
N ASP A 169 -2.61 -6.14 -19.46
CA ASP A 169 -3.27 -6.12 -20.78
C ASP A 169 -4.80 -6.11 -20.71
N ARG A 170 -5.38 -6.17 -19.51
CA ARG A 170 -6.82 -6.28 -19.24
C ARG A 170 -7.27 -5.28 -18.18
N LEU A 171 -6.55 -4.18 -18.00
CA LEU A 171 -6.91 -3.16 -17.03
C LEU A 171 -8.22 -2.47 -17.45
N PRO A 172 -9.11 -2.15 -16.50
CA PRO A 172 -10.30 -1.34 -16.75
C PRO A 172 -9.96 -0.06 -17.52
N ALA A 173 -10.71 0.23 -18.57
CA ALA A 173 -10.47 1.40 -19.42
C ALA A 173 -11.48 2.53 -19.18
N GLY A 174 -12.74 2.19 -18.88
CA GLY A 174 -13.82 3.14 -18.65
C GLY A 174 -13.82 3.68 -17.22
N TYR A 175 -14.30 4.91 -17.05
CA TYR A 175 -14.44 5.53 -15.73
C TYR A 175 -15.30 4.67 -14.78
N ASP A 176 -16.46 4.21 -15.24
CA ASP A 176 -17.37 3.37 -14.43
C ASP A 176 -16.73 2.05 -13.98
N ASP A 177 -15.85 1.48 -14.81
CA ASP A 177 -15.16 0.25 -14.44
C ASP A 177 -14.06 0.51 -13.41
N VAL A 178 -13.33 1.63 -13.54
CA VAL A 178 -12.28 2.01 -12.60
C VAL A 178 -12.86 2.35 -11.22
N VAL A 179 -13.94 3.14 -11.16
CA VAL A 179 -14.47 3.63 -9.88
C VAL A 179 -15.19 2.57 -9.04
N ARG A 180 -15.41 1.37 -9.59
CA ARG A 180 -15.92 0.20 -8.85
C ARG A 180 -14.89 -0.42 -7.91
N TYR A 181 -13.62 -0.10 -8.10
CA TYR A 181 -12.53 -0.61 -7.25
C TYR A 181 -12.28 0.32 -6.06
N SER A 182 -11.69 -0.24 -4.98
CA SER A 182 -11.22 0.58 -3.85
C SER A 182 -10.13 1.56 -4.30
N GLU A 183 -9.96 2.67 -3.57
CA GLU A 183 -8.98 3.72 -3.87
C GLU A 183 -7.57 3.19 -4.13
N PRO A 184 -7.02 2.24 -3.35
CA PRO A 184 -5.70 1.65 -3.64
C PRO A 184 -5.61 1.01 -5.03
N TYR A 185 -6.67 0.34 -5.49
CA TYR A 185 -6.76 -0.23 -6.85
C TYR A 185 -6.93 0.86 -7.90
N ARG A 186 -7.76 1.88 -7.65
CA ARG A 186 -7.93 3.02 -8.57
C ARG A 186 -6.61 3.72 -8.84
N LYS A 187 -5.84 4.02 -7.79
CA LYS A 187 -4.49 4.60 -7.88
C LYS A 187 -3.52 3.72 -8.65
N ALA A 188 -3.48 2.42 -8.33
CA ALA A 188 -2.61 1.47 -9.03
C ALA A 188 -2.96 1.35 -10.52
N ILE A 189 -4.25 1.31 -10.87
CA ILE A 189 -4.74 1.25 -12.26
C ILE A 189 -4.31 2.53 -13.00
N LEU A 190 -4.55 3.71 -12.41
CA LEU A 190 -4.16 4.98 -13.01
C LEU A 190 -2.65 5.07 -13.25
N ARG A 191 -1.84 4.66 -12.28
CA ARG A 191 -0.38 4.69 -12.39
C ARG A 191 0.15 3.82 -13.54
N ALA A 192 -0.52 2.71 -13.84
CA ALA A 192 -0.13 1.83 -14.93
C ALA A 192 -0.62 2.30 -16.31
N LYS A 193 -1.48 3.32 -16.38
CA LYS A 193 -2.05 3.82 -17.62
C LYS A 193 -1.16 4.85 -18.32
N PRO A 194 -1.18 4.89 -19.67
CA PRO A 194 -0.57 5.98 -20.43
C PRO A 194 -1.10 7.36 -19.99
N PRO A 195 -0.29 8.42 -20.09
CA PRO A 195 -0.70 9.79 -19.75
C PRO A 195 -2.05 10.23 -20.30
N GLN A 196 -2.35 9.89 -21.56
CA GLN A 196 -3.59 10.28 -22.22
C GLN A 196 -4.81 9.59 -21.61
N GLU A 197 -4.67 8.33 -21.17
CA GLU A 197 -5.75 7.61 -20.50
C GLU A 197 -5.99 8.12 -19.08
N ARG A 198 -4.93 8.47 -18.34
CA ARG A 198 -5.04 9.12 -17.03
C ARG A 198 -5.80 10.45 -17.15
N ALA A 199 -5.42 11.27 -18.12
CA ALA A 199 -6.09 12.53 -18.42
C ALA A 199 -7.58 12.31 -18.76
N ARG A 200 -7.90 11.30 -19.58
CA ARG A 200 -9.29 10.98 -19.94
C ARG A 200 -10.16 10.66 -18.72
N LEU A 201 -9.64 9.86 -17.79
CA LEU A 201 -10.38 9.49 -16.57
C LEU A 201 -10.65 10.70 -15.66
N TRP A 202 -9.66 11.58 -15.50
CA TRP A 202 -9.83 12.81 -14.72
C TRP A 202 -10.75 13.84 -15.42
N MET A 203 -10.72 13.97 -16.74
CA MET A 203 -11.68 14.81 -17.46
C MET A 203 -13.10 14.26 -17.34
N GLU A 204 -13.27 12.94 -17.32
CA GLU A 204 -14.58 12.30 -17.11
C GLU A 204 -15.12 12.54 -15.70
N GLN A 205 -14.26 12.55 -14.66
CA GLN A 205 -14.63 13.00 -13.30
C GLN A 205 -15.21 14.42 -13.34
N VAL A 206 -14.50 15.37 -13.97
CA VAL A 206 -14.93 16.77 -14.06
C VAL A 206 -16.25 16.90 -14.84
N ARG A 207 -16.39 16.15 -15.95
CA ARG A 207 -17.63 16.10 -16.73
C ARG A 207 -18.81 15.64 -15.88
N ARG A 208 -18.66 14.52 -15.17
CA ARG A 208 -19.72 13.97 -14.30
C ARG A 208 -20.04 14.88 -13.13
N TYR A 209 -19.03 15.52 -12.57
CA TYR A 209 -19.21 16.51 -11.53
C TYR A 209 -20.13 17.65 -12.01
N ARG A 210 -19.91 18.17 -13.23
CA ARG A 210 -20.83 19.17 -13.83
C ARG A 210 -22.25 18.63 -14.00
N GLU A 211 -22.41 17.38 -14.41
CA GLU A 211 -23.73 16.78 -14.62
C GLU A 211 -24.52 16.61 -13.31
N THR A 212 -23.84 16.29 -12.21
CA THR A 212 -24.49 16.10 -10.90
C THR A 212 -24.68 17.39 -10.11
N HIS A 213 -24.11 18.51 -10.58
CA HIS A 213 -24.21 19.82 -9.94
C HIS A 213 -24.74 20.87 -10.96
N PRO A 214 -26.05 20.90 -11.24
CA PRO A 214 -26.61 21.82 -12.23
C PRO A 214 -26.55 23.30 -11.80
N ASP A 215 -26.41 23.57 -10.50
CA ASP A 215 -26.49 24.91 -9.91
C ASP A 215 -25.10 25.54 -9.64
N LEU A 216 -24.08 25.16 -10.42
CA LEU A 216 -22.73 25.69 -10.27
C LEU A 216 -22.68 27.21 -10.48
N SER A 217 -21.95 27.91 -9.63
CA SER A 217 -21.68 29.33 -9.81
C SER A 217 -20.81 29.59 -11.04
N ARG A 218 -20.68 30.86 -11.44
CA ARG A 218 -19.78 31.24 -12.54
C ARG A 218 -18.31 30.94 -12.20
N GLU A 219 -17.93 31.19 -10.95
CA GLU A 219 -16.59 30.94 -10.43
C GLU A 219 -16.28 29.43 -10.41
N GLN A 220 -17.22 28.63 -9.92
CA GLN A 220 -17.12 27.16 -9.93
C GLN A 220 -17.03 26.61 -11.36
N THR A 221 -17.85 27.13 -12.27
CA THR A 221 -17.81 26.76 -13.69
C THR A 221 -16.46 27.07 -14.32
N ALA A 222 -15.87 28.23 -14.01
CA ALA A 222 -14.56 28.63 -14.53
C ALA A 222 -13.43 27.72 -14.04
N VAL A 223 -13.45 27.32 -12.77
CA VAL A 223 -12.48 26.35 -12.22
C VAL A 223 -12.57 25.01 -12.97
N LEU A 224 -13.77 24.51 -13.22
CA LEU A 224 -13.97 23.25 -13.94
C LEU A 224 -13.51 23.36 -15.42
N ASP A 225 -13.64 24.53 -16.06
CA ASP A 225 -13.12 24.77 -17.41
C ASP A 225 -11.60 24.78 -17.43
N GLU A 226 -10.97 25.45 -16.45
CA GLU A 226 -9.53 25.44 -16.29
C GLU A 226 -8.99 24.02 -16.03
N ALA A 227 -9.69 23.23 -15.21
CA ALA A 227 -9.33 21.84 -14.96
C ALA A 227 -9.30 21.01 -16.25
N VAL A 228 -10.34 21.09 -17.09
CA VAL A 228 -10.41 20.37 -18.37
C VAL A 228 -9.27 20.77 -19.31
N GLU A 229 -8.91 22.06 -19.36
CA GLU A 229 -7.79 22.53 -20.19
C GLU A 229 -6.42 22.05 -19.66
N MET A 230 -6.27 22.02 -18.33
CA MET A 230 -4.98 21.79 -17.67
C MET A 230 -4.64 20.29 -17.56
N ILE A 231 -5.62 19.44 -17.23
CA ILE A 231 -5.43 18.00 -16.96
C ILE A 231 -4.61 17.28 -18.06
N PRO A 232 -4.93 17.38 -19.36
CA PRO A 232 -4.14 16.71 -20.39
C PRO A 232 -2.68 17.17 -20.45
N ARG A 233 -2.44 18.46 -20.25
CA ARG A 233 -1.09 19.04 -20.29
C ARG A 233 -0.26 18.58 -19.10
N HIS A 234 -0.88 18.46 -17.93
CA HIS A 234 -0.22 17.94 -16.73
C HIS A 234 0.34 16.53 -16.97
N PHE A 235 -0.46 15.61 -17.50
CA PHE A 235 -0.01 14.23 -17.70
C PHE A 235 0.99 14.09 -18.86
N VAL A 236 0.87 14.87 -19.94
CA VAL A 236 1.76 14.75 -21.10
C VAL A 236 3.16 15.34 -20.85
N SER A 237 3.29 16.33 -19.97
CA SER A 237 4.55 17.08 -19.80
C SER A 237 5.64 16.34 -18.99
N GLY A 238 5.37 15.13 -18.48
CA GLY A 238 6.32 14.33 -17.71
C GLY A 238 6.42 14.76 -16.23
N GLY A 239 6.34 13.79 -15.32
CA GLY A 239 6.23 13.96 -13.87
C GLY A 239 7.53 14.31 -13.15
N GLY A 240 7.39 14.65 -11.87
CA GLY A 240 8.48 14.97 -10.94
C GLY A 240 8.18 16.16 -10.01
N THR A 241 7.47 17.19 -10.47
CA THR A 241 7.02 18.30 -9.60
C THR A 241 5.70 18.88 -10.09
N PRO A 242 4.71 19.08 -9.20
CA PRO A 242 3.48 19.79 -9.50
C PRO A 242 3.76 21.15 -10.15
N SER A 243 3.21 21.36 -11.35
CA SER A 243 3.40 22.61 -12.07
C SER A 243 2.81 23.79 -11.28
N ALA A 244 3.36 24.99 -11.43
CA ALA A 244 2.76 26.20 -10.86
C ALA A 244 1.31 26.41 -11.32
N ARG A 245 0.92 25.84 -12.47
CA ARG A 245 -0.46 25.87 -12.95
C ARG A 245 -1.38 24.94 -12.16
N LEU A 246 -0.92 23.76 -11.76
CA LEU A 246 -1.68 22.85 -10.92
C LEU A 246 -1.94 23.48 -9.54
N LYS A 247 -0.91 24.08 -8.93
CA LYS A 247 -1.05 24.81 -7.65
C LYS A 247 -2.08 25.94 -7.72
N ARG A 248 -2.08 26.74 -8.79
CA ARG A 248 -3.09 27.81 -8.98
C ARG A 248 -4.50 27.27 -9.18
N LEU A 249 -4.64 26.14 -9.88
CA LEU A 249 -5.94 25.49 -10.03
C LEU A 249 -6.46 25.03 -8.66
N GLU A 250 -5.60 24.45 -7.82
CA GLU A 250 -5.96 24.05 -6.45
C GLU A 250 -6.44 25.24 -5.61
N GLU A 251 -5.67 26.33 -5.58
CA GLU A 251 -6.04 27.55 -4.86
C GLU A 251 -7.38 28.12 -5.34
N SER A 252 -7.61 28.13 -6.66
CA SER A 252 -8.87 28.62 -7.24
C SER A 252 -10.04 27.69 -6.94
N ALA A 253 -9.81 26.38 -6.95
CA ALA A 253 -10.82 25.39 -6.59
C ALA A 253 -11.19 25.48 -5.11
N GLU A 254 -10.21 25.58 -4.21
CA GLU A 254 -10.46 25.73 -2.78
C GLU A 254 -11.23 27.02 -2.47
N ALA A 255 -10.93 28.12 -3.17
CA ALA A 255 -11.67 29.36 -3.02
C ALA A 255 -13.13 29.26 -3.50
N ALA A 256 -13.41 28.49 -4.56
CA ALA A 256 -14.74 28.38 -5.17
C ALA A 256 -15.62 27.27 -4.58
N PHE A 257 -15.01 26.18 -4.10
CA PHE A 257 -15.69 24.96 -3.65
C PHE A 257 -15.43 24.65 -2.16
N GLY A 258 -14.37 25.19 -1.58
CA GLY A 258 -13.86 24.74 -0.28
C GLY A 258 -12.96 23.50 -0.40
N LYS A 259 -12.22 23.22 0.67
CA LYS A 259 -11.18 22.17 0.73
C LYS A 259 -11.73 20.76 0.50
N GLU A 260 -12.81 20.40 1.18
CA GLU A 260 -13.40 19.05 1.10
C GLU A 260 -13.88 18.72 -0.32
N GLU A 261 -14.63 19.65 -0.91
CA GLU A 261 -15.20 19.49 -2.24
C GLU A 261 -14.11 19.53 -3.33
N THR A 262 -13.08 20.37 -3.14
CA THR A 262 -11.88 20.34 -3.99
C THR A 262 -11.17 18.99 -3.91
N GLY A 263 -11.07 18.39 -2.72
CA GLY A 263 -10.51 17.06 -2.53
C GLY A 263 -11.32 15.98 -3.24
N ALA A 264 -12.65 16.06 -3.20
CA ALA A 264 -13.54 15.15 -3.94
C ALA A 264 -13.43 15.30 -5.47
N LEU A 265 -13.18 16.52 -5.94
CA LEU A 265 -13.07 16.84 -7.37
C LEU A 265 -11.69 16.51 -7.96
N LEU A 266 -10.60 16.88 -7.26
CA LEU A 266 -9.24 16.90 -7.80
C LEU A 266 -8.30 15.92 -7.10
N ALA A 267 -8.56 15.50 -5.87
CA ALA A 267 -7.65 14.65 -5.11
C ALA A 267 -8.13 13.20 -4.95
N ARG A 268 -9.31 12.86 -5.46
CA ARG A 268 -9.84 11.50 -5.49
C ARG A 268 -10.55 11.21 -6.81
N LEU A 269 -10.17 10.13 -7.50
CA LEU A 269 -10.90 9.69 -8.69
C LEU A 269 -12.08 8.82 -8.29
N GLY A 270 -13.30 9.35 -8.34
CA GLY A 270 -14.52 8.68 -7.93
C GLY A 270 -14.87 8.84 -6.44
N PRO A 271 -15.92 8.15 -5.95
CA PRO A 271 -16.45 8.33 -4.60
C PRO A 271 -15.45 7.87 -3.50
N PRO A 272 -15.60 8.34 -2.25
CA PRO A 272 -14.82 7.81 -1.12
C PRO A 272 -15.10 6.31 -0.91
N ASP A 273 -14.08 5.58 -0.46
CA ASP A 273 -14.26 4.20 0.00
C ASP A 273 -15.05 4.20 1.32
N THR A 274 -15.98 3.26 1.49
CA THR A 274 -16.86 3.18 2.66
C THR A 274 -16.18 2.69 3.94
N ALA A 275 -14.95 2.15 3.87
CA ALA A 275 -14.19 1.71 5.03
C ALA A 275 -12.69 1.53 4.70
N ALA A 276 -11.93 2.62 4.67
CA ALA A 276 -10.48 2.55 4.68
C ALA A 276 -9.97 2.88 6.10
N GLY A 277 -9.38 1.89 6.77
CA GLY A 277 -8.56 2.16 7.95
C GLY A 277 -7.34 3.01 7.58
N PRO A 278 -6.63 3.61 8.56
CA PRO A 278 -5.50 4.48 8.28
C PRO A 278 -4.41 3.73 7.48
N PRO A 279 -3.88 4.32 6.39
CA PRO A 279 -2.78 3.73 5.63
C PRO A 279 -1.52 3.62 6.50
N ALA A 280 -0.66 2.62 6.25
CA ALA A 280 0.64 2.56 6.95
C ALA A 280 1.79 3.25 6.22
N TYR A 281 1.47 3.90 5.11
CA TYR A 281 2.35 4.81 4.41
C TYR A 281 1.83 6.23 4.60
N CYS A 282 2.62 7.22 4.20
CA CYS A 282 2.13 8.59 4.21
C CYS A 282 0.90 8.67 3.30
N PHE A 283 -0.13 9.38 3.72
CA PHE A 283 -1.41 9.41 2.99
C PHE A 283 -1.96 10.80 2.78
N CYS A 284 -1.18 11.82 3.14
CA CYS A 284 -1.41 13.20 2.73
C CYS A 284 -0.10 13.82 2.22
N ALA A 285 -0.23 14.92 1.48
CA ALA A 285 0.89 15.74 1.02
C ALA A 285 0.82 17.12 1.67
N THR A 286 1.91 17.57 2.31
CA THR A 286 1.95 18.90 2.94
C THR A 286 1.76 20.06 1.96
N GLU A 287 2.04 19.84 0.67
CA GLU A 287 1.90 20.86 -0.38
C GLU A 287 0.53 20.87 -1.05
N SER A 288 -0.29 19.84 -0.84
CA SER A 288 -1.62 19.66 -1.43
C SER A 288 -2.44 18.81 -0.46
N ASP A 289 -2.85 19.48 0.61
CA ASP A 289 -3.44 18.86 1.79
C ASP A 289 -4.96 18.77 1.64
N TYR A 290 -5.51 17.54 1.70
CA TYR A 290 -6.95 17.28 1.68
C TYR A 290 -7.41 16.47 2.91
N CYS A 291 -6.70 16.61 4.04
CA CYS A 291 -7.15 16.08 5.32
C CYS A 291 -8.52 16.65 5.67
N SER A 292 -9.50 15.76 5.90
CA SER A 292 -10.89 16.11 6.26
C SER A 292 -10.97 16.83 7.60
N THR A 293 -10.09 16.45 8.54
CA THR A 293 -9.90 17.13 9.82
C THR A 293 -8.42 17.46 10.01
N GLY A 294 -8.13 18.68 10.47
CA GLY A 294 -6.77 19.10 10.77
C GLY A 294 -5.94 19.42 9.53
N SER A 295 -4.65 19.09 9.58
CA SER A 295 -3.72 19.38 8.49
C SER A 295 -2.76 18.22 8.26
N CYS A 296 -2.14 18.21 7.08
CA CYS A 296 -1.09 17.24 6.80
C CYS A 296 0.19 17.58 7.57
N HIS A 297 0.63 16.68 8.43
CA HIS A 297 1.89 16.81 9.17
C HIS A 297 2.95 15.87 8.61
N ARG A 298 4.09 16.44 8.21
CA ARG A 298 5.21 15.69 7.62
C ARG A 298 5.82 14.69 8.59
N GLY A 299 6.13 13.49 8.09
CA GLY A 299 6.91 12.47 8.79
C GLY A 299 6.05 11.44 9.52
N GLY A 300 6.72 10.54 10.27
CA GLY A 300 6.06 9.42 10.95
C GLY A 300 5.59 8.29 10.03
N CYS A 301 5.95 8.34 8.74
CA CYS A 301 5.46 7.41 7.72
C CYS A 301 6.46 7.26 6.54
N THR A 302 6.25 6.23 5.72
CA THR A 302 7.04 6.03 4.48
C THR A 302 6.48 6.89 3.36
N ILE A 303 7.33 7.67 2.69
CA ILE A 303 6.95 8.53 1.56
C ILE A 303 6.49 7.66 0.39
N VAL A 304 5.43 8.10 -0.30
CA VAL A 304 4.96 7.47 -1.53
C VAL A 304 4.94 8.52 -2.63
N GLU A 305 5.74 8.28 -3.67
CA GLU A 305 5.84 9.18 -4.81
C GLU A 305 4.52 9.21 -5.61
N GLU A 306 4.12 10.41 -6.04
CA GLU A 306 2.98 10.67 -6.94
C GLU A 306 1.72 9.85 -6.57
N ASP A 307 1.26 9.97 -5.33
CA ASP A 307 0.11 9.20 -4.81
C ASP A 307 -0.89 10.03 -3.98
N CYS A 308 -0.54 11.29 -3.69
CA CYS A 308 -1.34 12.23 -2.90
C CYS A 308 -1.60 13.54 -3.66
N GLY A 309 -2.44 14.39 -3.06
CA GLY A 309 -2.76 15.71 -3.58
C GLY A 309 -3.56 15.67 -4.88
N SER A 310 -3.71 16.84 -5.51
CA SER A 310 -4.46 16.94 -6.74
C SER A 310 -3.84 16.11 -7.86
N LEU A 311 -4.70 15.39 -8.59
CA LEU A 311 -4.39 14.48 -9.68
C LEU A 311 -3.42 13.33 -9.31
N TYR A 312 -3.22 13.09 -8.01
CA TYR A 312 -2.17 12.23 -7.46
C TYR A 312 -0.76 12.66 -7.91
N ALA A 313 -0.52 13.96 -8.03
CA ALA A 313 0.73 14.51 -8.52
C ALA A 313 1.78 14.78 -7.43
N TYR A 314 1.42 14.62 -6.16
CA TYR A 314 2.25 14.97 -5.02
C TYR A 314 2.73 13.73 -4.29
N ASP A 315 3.94 13.84 -3.73
CA ASP A 315 4.46 12.85 -2.82
C ASP A 315 3.64 12.86 -1.53
N CYS A 316 3.11 11.70 -1.17
CA CYS A 316 2.59 11.52 0.17
C CYS A 316 3.76 11.59 1.14
N ASN A 317 3.78 12.59 2.02
CA ASN A 317 4.91 12.84 2.91
C ASN A 317 4.51 13.04 4.38
N GLY A 318 3.21 12.88 4.69
CA GLY A 318 2.69 13.05 6.04
C GLY A 318 1.44 12.23 6.37
N GLN A 319 0.89 12.54 7.54
CA GLN A 319 -0.35 12.00 8.08
C GLN A 319 -1.28 13.15 8.52
N CYS A 320 -2.58 12.94 8.40
CA CYS A 320 -3.58 13.89 8.91
C CYS A 320 -3.64 13.83 10.43
N ALA A 321 -3.48 14.98 11.10
CA ALA A 321 -3.61 15.13 12.55
C ALA A 321 -4.15 16.52 12.92
#